data_AF-A0A8S3B822-F1
#
_entry.id   AF-A0A8S3B822-F1
#
_cell.length_a   1.000
_cell.length_b   1.000
_cell.length_c   1.000
_cell.angle_alpha   90.00
_cell.angle_beta   90.00
_cell.angle_gamma   90.00
#
_symmetry.space_group_name_H-M   'P 1'
#
loop_
_entity.id
_entity.type
_entity.pdbx_description
1 polymer ?
#
loop_
_entity_poly.entity_id
_entity_poly.type
_entity_poly.pdbx_seq_one_letter_code
_entity_poly.pdbx_strand_id
1 'polypeptide(L)' 'MLSRDFTTGYGPEEYLLRKAAKGTYIVRTQCYANHEQSLTGATTIMVHIYKYYGQSNQQKEIVTLRLNSNQKMN' A
#
# COMPACT_ATOMS: atom_id res chain seq x y z
N MET A 1 -11.33 9.43 -7.88
CA MET A 1 -11.36 7.98 -8.15
C MET A 1 -10.14 7.41 -7.45
N LEU A 2 -10.33 6.60 -6.41
CA LEU A 2 -9.26 5.94 -5.65
C LEU A 2 -9.13 4.53 -6.24
N SER A 3 -8.16 4.39 -7.16
CA SER A 3 -7.77 3.18 -7.90
C SER A 3 -8.79 2.43 -8.76
N ARG A 4 -8.32 1.84 -9.85
CA ARG A 4 -8.87 0.67 -10.54
C ARG A 4 -7.92 -0.47 -10.22
N ASP A 5 -8.42 -1.66 -9.89
CA ASP A 5 -7.59 -2.81 -9.55
C ASP A 5 -6.51 -3.06 -10.61
N PHE A 6 -5.23 -2.88 -10.24
CA PHE A 6 -4.08 -3.15 -11.10
C PHE A 6 -3.40 -4.43 -10.60
N THR A 7 -3.78 -5.57 -11.17
CA THR A 7 -3.20 -6.88 -10.79
C THR A 7 -1.94 -7.24 -11.58
N THR A 8 -1.47 -6.38 -12.49
CA THR A 8 -0.43 -6.70 -13.49
C THR A 8 0.70 -5.66 -13.57
N GLY A 9 0.85 -4.78 -12.58
CA GLY A 9 1.85 -3.71 -12.58
C GLY A 9 3.21 -4.14 -11.98
N TYR A 10 4.32 -3.72 -12.61
CA TYR A 10 5.70 -3.99 -12.18
C TYR A 10 6.29 -2.94 -11.21
N GLY A 11 5.47 -2.11 -10.56
CA GLY A 11 5.98 -0.94 -9.85
C GLY A 11 5.15 -0.49 -8.65
N PRO A 12 5.66 0.50 -7.89
CA PRO A 12 4.91 1.11 -6.81
C PRO A 12 3.65 1.79 -7.36
N GLU A 13 2.50 1.46 -6.79
CA GLU A 13 1.24 2.09 -7.13
C GLU A 13 1.06 3.38 -6.32
N GLU A 14 0.77 4.48 -7.01
CA GLU A 14 0.52 5.77 -6.37
C GLU A 14 -0.97 6.14 -6.45
N TYR A 15 -1.50 6.58 -5.31
CA TYR A 15 -2.88 7.01 -5.16
C TYR A 15 -2.96 8.42 -4.60
N LEU A 16 -3.67 9.31 -5.28
CA LEU A 16 -3.80 10.71 -4.92
C LEU A 16 -5.26 11.09 -4.70
N LEU A 17 -5.55 11.70 -3.55
CA LEU A 17 -6.85 12.27 -3.23
C LEU A 17 -6.74 13.80 -3.06
N ARG A 18 -6.90 14.54 -4.17
CA ARG A 18 -6.70 16.00 -4.21
C ARG A 18 -7.57 16.79 -3.23
N LYS A 19 -8.80 16.33 -2.99
CA LYS A 19 -9.72 16.90 -1.99
C LYS A 19 -10.19 15.79 -1.06
N ALA A 20 -9.44 15.56 0.01
CA ALA A 20 -9.79 14.60 1.04
C ALA A 20 -10.83 15.20 2.00
N ALA A 21 -11.99 14.55 2.15
CA ALA A 21 -12.94 14.90 3.19
C ALA A 21 -12.35 14.60 4.58
N LYS A 22 -12.77 15.32 5.62
CA LYS A 22 -12.35 15.00 6.99
C LYS A 22 -12.95 13.65 7.39
N GLY A 23 -12.14 12.75 7.93
CA GLY A 23 -12.58 11.43 8.37
C GLY A 23 -11.43 10.42 8.42
N THR A 24 -11.78 9.19 8.76
CA THR A 24 -10.86 8.05 8.81
C THR A 24 -10.71 7.44 7.43
N TYR A 25 -9.46 7.19 7.02
CA TYR A 25 -9.13 6.52 5.77
C TYR A 25 -8.55 5.15 6.07
N ILE A 26 -8.96 4.14 5.30
CA ILE A 26 -8.45 2.78 5.41
C ILE A 26 -7.69 2.46 4.12
N VAL A 27 -6.41 2.13 4.26
CA VAL A 27 -5.58 1.62 3.16
C VAL A 27 -5.68 0.09 3.17
N ARG A 28 -6.11 -0.51 2.06
CA ARG A 28 -6.20 -1.96 1.87
C ARG A 28 -5.38 -2.36 0.66
N THR A 29 -4.66 -3.47 0.77
CA THR A 29 -3.90 -4.05 -0.33
C THR A 29 -4.08 -5.57 -0.30
N GLN A 30 -4.25 -6.15 -1.47
CA GLN A 30 -4.28 -7.60 -1.66
C GLN A 30 -3.02 -7.98 -2.45
N CYS A 31 -2.05 -8.59 -1.78
CA CYS A 31 -0.84 -9.06 -2.42
C CYS A 31 -1.03 -10.52 -2.85
N TYR A 32 -1.35 -10.73 -4.12
CA TYR A 32 -1.40 -12.05 -4.74
C TYR A 32 0.02 -12.44 -5.13
N ALA A 33 0.84 -12.86 -4.16
CA ALA A 33 2.09 -13.54 -4.48
C ALA A 33 1.71 -14.83 -5.21
N ASN A 34 2.05 -14.94 -6.51
CA ASN A 34 1.86 -16.17 -7.26
C ASN A 34 2.45 -17.32 -6.44
N HIS A 35 1.73 -18.43 -6.39
CA HIS A 35 2.12 -19.66 -5.72
C HIS A 35 3.31 -20.32 -6.44
N GLU A 36 4.44 -19.62 -6.53
CA GLU A 36 5.70 -20.20 -6.98
C GLU A 36 6.56 -20.49 -5.74
N GLN A 37 6.84 -21.77 -5.62
CA GLN A 37 7.33 -22.43 -4.42
C GLN A 37 8.74 -21.93 -4.04
N SER A 38 8.85 -21.53 -2.77
CA SER A 38 9.96 -21.92 -1.90
C SER A 38 11.34 -21.25 -2.06
N LEU A 39 11.57 -20.27 -2.94
CA LEU A 39 12.91 -19.64 -3.07
C LEU A 39 12.97 -18.11 -2.92
N THR A 40 11.84 -17.42 -2.82
CA THR A 40 11.80 -15.96 -2.59
C THR A 40 11.54 -15.69 -1.11
N GLY A 41 12.47 -15.00 -0.46
CA GLY A 41 12.34 -14.60 0.95
C GLY A 41 11.07 -13.78 1.22
N ALA A 42 10.78 -13.54 2.50
CA ALA A 42 9.58 -12.82 2.95
C ALA A 42 9.30 -11.54 2.14
N THR A 43 8.09 -11.43 1.58
CA THR A 43 7.64 -10.23 0.86
C THR A 43 7.49 -9.07 1.85
N THR A 44 7.97 -7.88 1.49
CA THR A 44 7.78 -6.68 2.31
C THR A 44 6.97 -5.66 1.53
N ILE A 45 5.84 -5.24 2.11
CA ILE A 45 5.03 -4.12 1.63
C ILE A 45 5.53 -2.86 2.35
N MET A 46 5.85 -1.82 1.60
CA MET A 46 6.18 -0.50 2.14
C MET A 46 5.19 0.52 1.59
N VAL A 47 4.52 1.25 2.47
CA VAL A 47 3.51 2.25 2.14
C VAL A 47 3.99 3.62 2.63
N HIS A 48 4.03 4.59 1.73
CA HIS A 48 4.24 5.99 2.07
C HIS A 48 2.92 6.73 2.03
N ILE A 49 2.49 7.26 3.17
CA ILE A 49 1.26 8.03 3.30
C ILE A 49 1.65 9.49 3.48
N TYR A 50 1.19 10.35 2.57
CA TYR A 50 1.36 11.79 2.67
C TYR A 50 0.02 12.48 2.91
N LYS A 51 -0.04 13.33 3.94
CA LYS A 51 -1.16 14.25 4.18
C LYS A 51 -0.70 15.67 3.87
N TYR A 52 -1.60 16.49 3.34
CA TYR A 52 -1.30 17.89 2.94
C TYR A 52 -0.08 17.99 2.01
N TYR A 53 0.00 17.08 1.03
CA TYR A 53 1.13 17.00 0.12
C TYR A 53 1.34 18.33 -0.63
N GLY A 54 2.58 18.81 -0.68
CA GLY A 54 2.97 20.09 -1.28
C GLY A 54 2.64 21.34 -0.45
N GLN A 55 2.13 21.20 0.78
CA GLN A 55 1.87 22.31 1.70
C GLN A 55 2.94 22.38 2.80
N SER A 56 3.05 23.53 3.48
CA SER A 56 4.01 23.72 4.58
C SER A 56 3.78 22.79 5.77
N ASN A 57 2.54 22.32 5.97
CA ASN A 57 2.14 21.39 7.02
C ASN A 57 2.06 19.93 6.53
N GLN A 58 2.76 19.58 5.46
CA GLN A 58 2.81 18.21 4.95
C GLN A 58 3.23 17.23 6.04
N GLN A 59 2.50 16.13 6.16
CA GLN A 59 2.83 15.04 7.07
C GLN A 59 3.17 13.79 6.26
N LYS A 60 4.18 13.04 6.70
CA LYS A 60 4.60 11.77 6.11
C LYS A 60 4.53 10.67 7.15
N GLU A 61 3.95 9.56 6.76
CA GLU A 61 3.96 8.31 7.52
C GLU A 61 4.46 7.19 6.62
N ILE A 62 5.31 6.32 7.17
CA ILE A 62 5.89 5.18 6.46
C ILE A 62 5.45 3.95 7.23
N VAL A 63 4.75 3.05 6.55
CA VAL A 63 4.30 1.77 7.12
C VAL A 63 5.01 0.66 6.37
N THR A 64 5.74 -0.19 7.11
CA THR A 64 6.44 -1.35 6.55
C THR A 64 5.86 -2.63 7.13
N LEU A 65 5.34 -3.49 6.28
CA LEU A 65 4.70 -4.76 6.64
C LEU A 65 5.45 -5.90 5.97
N ARG A 66 6.03 -6.80 6.77
CA ARG A 66 6.63 -8.03 6.27
C ARG A 66 5.55 -9.10 6.22
N LEU A 67 5.21 -9.57 5.02
CA LEU A 67 4.34 -10.71 4.81
C LEU A 67 5.13 -11.98 5.07
N ASN A 68 4.75 -12.70 6.13
CA ASN A 68 5.17 -14.07 6.32
C ASN A 68 4.17 -14.96 5.59
N SER A 69 4.67 -16.00 4.92
CA SER A 69 3.90 -16.95 4.09
C SER A 69 2.78 -17.71 4.83
N ASN A 70 2.55 -17.42 6.12
CA ASN A 70 1.60 -18.13 6.97
C ASN A 70 0.58 -17.24 7.70
N GLN A 71 0.49 -15.93 7.42
CA GLN A 71 -0.54 -15.07 8.02
C GLN A 71 -1.68 -14.79 7.03
N LYS A 72 -2.74 -15.58 7.14
CA LYS A 72 -4.08 -15.15 6.67
C LYS A 72 -4.51 -13.97 7.54
N MET A 73 -4.75 -12.82 6.92
CA MET A 73 -5.41 -11.70 7.59
C MET A 73 -6.92 -12.00 7.61
N ASN A 74 -7.46 -12.19 8.82
CA ASN A 74 -8.90 -12.25 9.10
C ASN A 74 -9.53 -10.85 9.06
#